data_AF-A0A242E523-F1
#
_entry.id   AF-A0A242E523-F1
#
_cell.length_a   1.000
_cell.length_b   1.000
_cell.length_c   1.000
_cell.angle_alpha   90.00
_cell.angle_beta   90.00
_cell.angle_gamma   90.00
#
_symmetry.space_group_name_H-M   'P 1'
#
loop_
_entity.id
_entity.type
_entity.pdbx_description
1 polymer ?
#
loop_
_entity_poly.entity_id
_entity_poly.type
_entity_poly.pdbx_seq_one_letter_code
_entity_poly.pdbx_strand_id
1 'polypeptide(L)' 'MKYKCLETFSVPEWDEFENCEEDREFIVHEGSIWKSDKPIAEDDQEVFLSSDGSTLNVAKDLFDLMFEVAEG' A
#
# COMPACT_ATOMS: atom_id res chain seq x y z
N MET A 1 6.54 6.48 -8.37
CA MET A 1 6.79 7.41 -7.23
C MET A 1 7.12 6.62 -5.97
N LYS A 2 7.85 7.20 -5.01
CA LYS A 2 8.17 6.54 -3.74
C LYS A 2 7.33 7.14 -2.61
N TYR A 3 6.83 6.26 -1.76
CA TYR A 3 5.98 6.60 -0.63
C TYR A 3 6.54 5.97 0.63
N LYS A 4 6.54 6.72 1.73
CA LYS A 4 7.03 6.24 3.01
C LYS A 4 5.83 6.00 3.91
N CYS A 5 5.81 4.81 4.51
CA CYS A 5 4.82 4.48 5.52
C CYS A 5 5.05 5.33 6.78
N LEU A 6 4.01 6.01 7.25
CA LEU A 6 4.06 6.95 8.38
C LEU A 6 4.01 6.25 9.74
N GLU A 7 3.27 5.14 9.83
CA GLU A 7 3.06 4.38 11.06
C GLU A 7 2.91 2.90 10.73
N THR A 8 3.22 2.00 11.68
CA THR A 8 3.06 0.56 11.45
C THR A 8 1.58 0.20 11.45
N PHE A 9 1.09 -0.44 10.38
CA PHE A 9 -0.30 -0.87 10.28
C PHE A 9 -0.42 -2.25 9.67
N SER A 10 -1.50 -2.96 10.00
CA SER A 10 -1.90 -4.18 9.31
C SER A 10 -3.03 -3.89 8.33
N VAL A 11 -2.93 -4.46 7.14
CA VAL A 11 -4.04 -4.56 6.20
C VAL A 11 -4.29 -6.01 5.85
N PRO A 12 -5.53 -6.40 5.52
CA PRO A 12 -5.80 -7.74 5.01
C PRO A 12 -4.95 -7.99 3.76
N GLU A 13 -4.30 -9.14 3.71
CA GLU A 13 -3.58 -9.60 2.54
C GLU A 13 -4.61 -9.90 1.43
N TRP A 14 -4.44 -9.26 0.29
CA TRP A 14 -5.29 -9.52 -0.87
C TRP A 14 -4.77 -10.76 -1.58
N ASP A 15 -5.50 -11.88 -1.48
CA ASP A 15 -5.16 -13.08 -2.25
C ASP A 15 -5.77 -13.00 -3.65
N GLU A 16 -4.91 -12.76 -4.64
CA GLU A 16 -5.30 -12.67 -6.05
C GLU A 16 -5.90 -14.00 -6.58
N PHE A 17 -5.61 -15.12 -5.92
CA PHE A 17 -6.04 -16.47 -6.33
C PHE A 17 -7.47 -16.77 -5.91
N GLU A 18 -7.86 -16.41 -4.70
CA GLU A 18 -9.19 -16.64 -4.15
C GLU A 18 -10.14 -15.45 -4.33
N ASN A 19 -9.63 -14.28 -4.78
CA ASN A 19 -10.43 -13.04 -4.91
C ASN A 19 -11.19 -12.72 -3.61
N CYS A 20 -10.57 -13.02 -2.47
CA CYS A 20 -11.14 -12.84 -1.15
C CYS A 20 -10.06 -12.34 -0.19
N GLU A 21 -10.46 -11.51 0.76
CA GLU A 21 -9.60 -11.12 1.89
C GLU A 21 -9.24 -12.39 2.67
N GLU A 22 -7.97 -12.79 2.69
CA GLU A 22 -7.52 -13.88 3.56
C GLU A 22 -7.48 -13.40 5.02
N ASP A 23 -7.61 -14.32 5.99
CA ASP A 23 -7.44 -14.08 7.43
C ASP A 23 -5.98 -13.71 7.82
N ARG A 24 -5.15 -13.38 6.82
CA ARG A 24 -3.75 -13.02 6.97
C ARG A 24 -3.59 -11.52 6.87
N GLU A 25 -3.03 -10.94 7.92
CA GLU A 25 -2.71 -9.52 7.96
C GLU A 25 -1.31 -9.27 7.41
N PHE A 26 -1.22 -8.49 6.34
CA PHE A 26 0.05 -7.95 5.86
C PHE A 26 0.44 -6.75 6.72
N ILE A 27 1.52 -6.89 7.49
CA ILE A 27 2.03 -5.84 8.37
C ILE A 27 2.97 -4.92 7.59
N VAL A 28 2.55 -3.68 7.40
CA VAL A 28 3.38 -2.62 6.84
C VAL A 28 4.08 -1.91 7.98
N HIS A 29 5.41 -1.97 8.02
CA HIS A 29 6.19 -1.31 9.06
C HIS A 29 6.33 0.19 8.81
N GLU A 30 6.33 0.96 9.90
CA GLU A 30 6.67 2.39 9.88
C GLU A 30 8.03 2.61 9.21
N GLY A 31 8.12 3.63 8.36
CA GLY A 31 9.35 3.99 7.68
C GLY A 31 9.70 3.09 6.49
N SER A 32 8.93 2.03 6.22
CA SER A 32 9.07 1.24 5.00
C SER A 32 8.83 2.11 3.76
N ILE A 33 9.66 1.90 2.73
CA ILE A 33 9.58 2.64 1.47
C ILE A 33 8.92 1.78 0.41
N TRP A 34 7.79 2.26 -0.06
CA TRP A 34 6.97 1.64 -1.07
C TRP A 34 7.06 2.39 -2.39
N LYS A 35 6.90 1.66 -3.49
CA LYS A 35 6.99 2.22 -4.83
C LYS A 35 5.70 1.94 -5.58
N SER A 36 5.14 2.96 -6.20
CA SER A 36 4.11 2.75 -7.22
C SER A 36 4.72 2.90 -8.61
N ASP A 37 4.40 1.97 -9.49
CA ASP A 37 4.80 1.97 -10.90
C ASP A 37 4.11 3.12 -11.67
N LYS A 38 2.87 3.45 -11.26
CA LYS A 38 2.08 4.53 -11.85
C LYS A 38 1.96 5.71 -10.87
N PRO A 39 1.81 6.95 -11.38
CA PRO A 39 1.39 8.06 -10.52
C PRO A 39 -0.03 7.77 -10.01
N ILE A 40 -0.21 7.90 -8.70
CA ILE A 40 -1.53 7.78 -8.06
C ILE A 40 -2.30 9.06 -8.37
N ALA A 41 -3.43 8.94 -9.07
CA ALA A 41 -4.33 10.07 -9.30
C ALA A 41 -5.17 10.34 -8.04
N GLU A 42 -5.72 11.56 -7.95
CA GLU A 42 -6.62 11.94 -6.86
C GLU A 42 -7.95 11.16 -6.91
N ASP A 43 -8.38 10.74 -8.10
CA ASP A 43 -9.63 10.00 -8.34
C ASP A 43 -9.44 8.46 -8.28
N ASP A 44 -8.22 7.97 -8.01
CA ASP A 44 -7.99 6.53 -7.81
C ASP A 44 -8.75 6.05 -6.57
N GLN A 45 -9.46 4.92 -6.69
CA GLN A 45 -10.13 4.30 -5.55
C GLN A 45 -9.16 3.41 -4.75
N GLU A 46 -8.19 2.82 -5.44
CA GLU A 46 -7.25 1.85 -4.92
C GLU A 46 -5.83 2.18 -5.36
N VAL A 47 -4.88 1.96 -4.46
CA VAL A 47 -3.47 2.24 -4.66
C VAL A 47 -2.69 0.96 -4.57
N PHE A 48 -1.98 0.67 -5.66
CA PHE A 48 -1.05 -0.44 -5.73
C PHE A 48 0.37 0.05 -5.45
N LEU A 49 0.93 -0.45 -4.36
CA LEU A 49 2.29 -0.22 -3.93
C LEU A 49 3.07 -1.53 -4.01
N SER A 50 4.37 -1.42 -4.25
CA SER A 50 5.29 -2.56 -4.27
C SER A 50 6.59 -2.23 -3.53
N SER A 51 7.08 -3.19 -2.74
CA SER A 51 8.30 -3.06 -1.95
C SER A 51 8.99 -4.42 -1.82
N ASP A 52 10.25 -4.52 -2.24
CA ASP A 52 11.11 -5.71 -2.08
C ASP A 52 10.41 -7.07 -2.28
N GLY A 53 9.63 -7.19 -3.37
CA GLY A 53 8.90 -8.43 -3.72
C GLY A 53 7.53 -8.60 -3.08
N SER A 54 7.08 -7.64 -2.25
CA SER A 54 5.72 -7.56 -1.74
C SER A 54 4.90 -6.56 -2.54
N THR A 55 3.62 -6.86 -2.74
CA THR A 55 2.64 -5.95 -3.34
C THR A 55 1.56 -5.66 -2.32
N LEU A 56 1.12 -4.42 -2.26
CA LEU A 56 0.12 -3.94 -1.34
C LEU A 56 -0.96 -3.23 -2.15
N ASN A 57 -2.20 -3.67 -2.00
CA ASN A 57 -3.36 -2.94 -2.46
C ASN A 57 -4.04 -2.32 -1.23
N VAL A 58 -4.18 -1.01 -1.23
CA VAL A 58 -4.91 -0.27 -0.19
C VAL A 58 -5.82 0.76 -0.81
N ALA A 59 -6.98 1.00 -0.18
CA ALA A 59 -7.87 2.08 -0.57
C ALA A 59 -7.13 3.43 -0.56
N LYS A 60 -7.45 4.31 -1.50
CA LYS A 60 -6.80 5.63 -1.62
C LYS A 60 -6.92 6.47 -0.36
N ASP A 61 -8.05 6.42 0.33
CA ASP A 61 -8.24 7.09 1.63
C ASP A 61 -7.27 6.60 2.69
N LEU A 62 -7.08 5.27 2.82
CA LEU A 62 -6.11 4.69 3.74
C LEU A 62 -4.68 5.04 3.33
N PHE A 63 -4.40 5.02 2.03
CA PHE A 63 -3.10 5.41 1.51
C PHE A 63 -2.73 6.85 1.90
N ASP A 64 -3.65 7.80 1.73
CA ASP A 64 -3.43 9.22 2.05
C ASP A 64 -3.16 9.46 3.54
N LEU A 65 -3.78 8.64 4.39
CA LEU A 65 -3.59 8.67 5.84
C LEU A 65 -2.28 8.02 6.29
N MET A 66 -1.91 6.90 5.68
CA MET A 66 -0.83 6.03 6.15
C MET A 66 0.49 6.22 5.42
N PHE A 67 0.50 6.90 4.26
CA PHE A 67 1.69 7.11 3.45
C PHE A 67 1.90 8.58 3.10
N GLU A 68 3.16 9.00 3.16
CA GLU A 68 3.59 10.30 2.63
C GLU A 68 4.47 10.13 1.39
N VAL A 69 4.51 11.16 0.54
CA VAL A 69 5.42 11.19 -0.61
C VAL A 69 6.86 11.34 -0.10
N ALA A 70 7.68 10.30 -0.31
CA ALA A 70 9.05 10.26 0.20
C ALA A 70 10.06 10.91 -0.75
N GLU A 71 9.88 10.73 -2.07
CA GLU A 71 10.65 11.41 -3.10
C GLU A 71 9.77 11.59 -4.36
N GLY A 72 9.65 12.83 -4.81
CA GLY A 72 9.01 13.26 -6.06
C GLY A 72 10.03 13.79 -7.06
#